data_AF-A0A5R2N942-F1
#
_entry.id   AF-A0A5R2N942-F1
#
_cell.length_a   1.000
_cell.length_b   1.000
_cell.length_c   1.000
_cell.angle_alpha   90.00
_cell.angle_beta   90.00
_cell.angle_gamma   90.00
#
_symmetry.space_group_name_H-M   'P 1'
#
loop_
_entity.id
_entity.type
_entity.pdbx_description
1 polymer ?
#
loop_
_entity_poly.entity_id
_entity_poly.type
_entity_poly.pdbx_seq_one_letter_code
_entity_poly.pdbx_strand_id
1 'polypeptide(L)'
;RPAARAKTKQKRGRRRPDPLLKVTGRLRAWFDEEPWRTSRELLVRLQEEQPGQYPDQLLRTLQRRLKIWRKEKAHAMVFGPMHVEPPIEPMAN
;
A
#
# COMPACT_ATOMS: atom_id res chain seq x y z
N ARG A 1 -36.44 22.25 -17.94
CA ARG A 1 -36.80 20.96 -17.29
C ARG A 1 -35.61 20.49 -16.46
N PRO A 2 -35.55 20.68 -15.13
CA PRO A 2 -34.38 20.28 -14.38
C PRO A 2 -34.43 18.77 -14.12
N ALA A 3 -33.38 18.05 -14.50
CA ALA A 3 -33.22 16.64 -14.16
C ALA A 3 -32.70 16.55 -12.71
N ALA A 4 -33.44 15.85 -11.85
CA ALA A 4 -33.00 15.59 -10.48
C ALA A 4 -31.66 14.86 -10.48
N ARG A 5 -30.64 15.44 -9.82
CA ARG A 5 -29.31 14.85 -9.74
C ARG A 5 -29.36 13.60 -8.85
N ALA A 6 -28.97 12.45 -9.41
CA ALA A 6 -28.96 11.19 -8.68
C ALA A 6 -28.01 11.27 -7.47
N LYS A 7 -28.49 10.83 -6.29
CA LYS A 7 -27.69 10.76 -5.07
C LYS A 7 -26.54 9.77 -5.26
N THR A 8 -25.31 10.21 -4.99
CA THR A 8 -24.12 9.34 -5.00
C THR A 8 -24.28 8.23 -3.97
N LYS A 9 -24.34 6.97 -4.43
CA LYS A 9 -24.39 5.81 -3.55
C LYS A 9 -23.11 5.76 -2.70
N GLN A 10 -23.27 5.63 -1.37
CA GLN A 10 -22.12 5.38 -0.49
C GLN A 10 -21.40 4.10 -0.94
N LYS A 11 -20.08 4.18 -1.12
CA LYS A 11 -19.27 3.01 -1.42
C LYS A 11 -19.32 2.06 -0.21
N ARG A 12 -19.77 0.82 -0.43
CA ARG A 12 -19.69 -0.22 0.59
C ARG A 12 -18.23 -0.44 0.97
N GLY A 13 -17.91 -0.26 2.25
CA GLY A 13 -16.60 -0.54 2.82
C GLY A 13 -16.24 -2.02 2.75
N ARG A 14 -14.96 -2.32 2.95
CA ARG A 14 -14.47 -3.71 3.01
C ARG A 14 -14.97 -4.36 4.30
N ARG A 15 -15.70 -5.49 4.18
CA ARG A 15 -16.21 -6.24 5.35
C ARG A 15 -15.15 -7.02 6.11
N ARG A 16 -14.06 -7.42 5.44
CA ARG A 16 -12.98 -8.23 6.02
C ARG A 16 -11.73 -7.39 6.22
N PRO A 17 -11.08 -7.42 7.40
CA PRO A 17 -9.81 -6.74 7.61
C PRO A 17 -8.74 -7.26 6.64
N ASP A 18 -7.73 -6.43 6.38
CA ASP A 18 -6.67 -6.80 5.45
C ASP A 18 -5.77 -7.89 6.03
N PRO A 19 -5.63 -9.05 5.35
CA PRO A 19 -4.84 -10.15 5.88
C PRO A 19 -3.33 -9.82 5.90
N LEU A 20 -2.87 -8.90 5.05
CA LEU A 20 -1.48 -8.49 4.97
C LEU A 20 -1.18 -7.26 5.84
N LEU A 21 -2.15 -6.74 6.61
CA LEU A 21 -1.98 -5.46 7.33
C LEU A 21 -0.75 -5.51 8.26
N LYS A 22 -0.63 -6.60 9.02
CA LYS A 22 0.45 -6.84 9.99
C LYS A 22 1.84 -6.86 9.35
N VAL A 23 1.95 -7.33 8.11
CA VAL A 23 3.22 -7.51 7.39
C VAL A 23 3.48 -6.42 6.36
N THR A 24 2.58 -5.44 6.23
CA THR A 24 2.69 -4.35 5.25
C THR A 24 3.98 -3.56 5.42
N GLY A 25 4.36 -3.24 6.66
CA GLY A 25 5.59 -2.50 6.94
C GLY A 25 6.84 -3.25 6.50
N ARG A 26 6.92 -4.55 6.81
CA ARG A 26 8.02 -5.42 6.37
C ARG A 26 8.08 -5.57 4.85
N LEU A 27 6.93 -5.80 4.20
CA LEU A 27 6.85 -5.86 2.75
C LEU A 27 7.30 -4.55 2.08
N ARG A 28 7.00 -3.40 2.71
CA ARG A 28 7.43 -2.09 2.21
C ARG A 28 8.94 -1.92 2.35
N ALA A 29 9.53 -2.32 3.47
CA ALA A 29 10.98 -2.29 3.66
C ALA A 29 11.70 -3.12 2.58
N TRP A 30 11.27 -4.37 2.35
CA TRP A 30 11.82 -5.22 1.28
C TRP A 30 11.67 -4.60 -0.11
N PHE A 31 10.55 -3.92 -0.37
CA PHE A 31 10.34 -3.22 -1.64
C PHE A 31 11.21 -1.97 -1.78
N ASP A 32 11.48 -1.26 -0.69
CA ASP A 32 12.32 -0.06 -0.74
C ASP A 32 13.79 -0.41 -0.94
N GLU A 33 14.26 -1.52 -0.35
CA GLU A 33 15.60 -2.11 -0.59
C GLU A 33 15.73 -2.64 -2.04
N GLU A 34 14.79 -3.47 -2.49
CA GLU A 34 14.84 -4.12 -3.81
C GLU A 34 13.59 -3.81 -4.66
N PRO A 35 13.47 -2.59 -5.22
CA PRO A 35 12.26 -2.16 -5.94
C PRO A 35 11.95 -2.94 -7.22
N TRP A 36 12.93 -3.67 -7.75
CA TRP A 36 12.78 -4.54 -8.92
C TRP A 36 12.19 -5.91 -8.59
N ARG A 37 12.06 -6.31 -7.31
CA ARG A 37 11.48 -7.61 -6.96
C ARG A 37 10.02 -7.76 -7.37
N THR A 38 9.64 -9.00 -7.66
CA THR A 38 8.27 -9.34 -8.03
C THR A 38 7.39 -9.58 -6.82
N SER A 39 6.07 -9.36 -6.98
CA SER A 39 5.10 -9.67 -5.92
C SER A 39 5.09 -11.14 -5.54
N ARG A 40 5.43 -12.03 -6.48
CA ARG A 40 5.48 -13.48 -6.22
C ARG A 40 6.64 -13.82 -5.30
N GLU A 41 7.83 -13.28 -5.54
CA GLU A 41 8.99 -13.49 -4.67
C GLU A 41 8.74 -12.98 -3.25
N LEU A 42 8.14 -11.79 -3.11
CA LEU A 42 7.79 -11.27 -1.80
C LEU A 42 6.74 -12.13 -1.09
N LEU A 43 5.81 -12.75 -1.83
CA LEU A 43 4.83 -13.67 -1.26
C LEU A 43 5.46 -14.98 -0.82
N VAL A 44 6.35 -15.56 -1.63
CA VAL A 44 7.08 -16.78 -1.29
C VAL A 44 7.92 -16.56 -0.05
N ARG A 45 8.71 -15.48 0.00
CA ARG A 45 9.51 -15.12 1.19
C ARG A 45 8.64 -14.95 2.44
N LEU A 46 7.44 -14.37 2.28
CA LEU A 46 6.48 -14.23 3.37
C LEU A 46 5.90 -15.58 3.84
N GLN A 47 5.64 -16.51 2.91
CA GLN A 47 5.16 -17.86 3.20
C GLN A 47 6.25 -18.72 3.87
N GLU A 48 7.53 -18.51 3.51
CA GLU A 48 8.67 -19.15 4.16
C GLU A 48 8.85 -18.69 5.61
N GLU A 49 8.70 -17.38 5.88
CA GLU A 49 8.76 -16.87 7.25
C GLU A 49 7.56 -17.32 8.10
N GLN A 50 6.37 -17.43 7.51
CA GLN A 50 5.11 -17.72 8.19
C GLN A 50 4.27 -18.75 7.40
N PRO A 51 4.62 -20.04 7.49
CA PRO A 51 3.92 -21.08 6.75
C PRO A 51 2.46 -21.18 7.19
N GLY A 52 1.55 -21.36 6.23
CA GLY A 52 0.11 -21.54 6.48
C GLY A 52 -0.68 -20.27 6.80
N GLN A 53 -0.03 -19.12 6.99
CA GLN A 53 -0.70 -17.87 7.35
C GLN A 53 -1.10 -17.03 6.14
N TYR A 54 -0.39 -17.19 5.02
CA TYR A 54 -0.55 -16.37 3.82
C TYR A 54 -0.76 -17.23 2.56
N PRO A 55 -2.02 -17.49 2.14
CA PRO A 55 -2.28 -18.28 0.94
C PRO A 55 -1.96 -17.52 -0.35
N ASP A 56 -1.74 -18.26 -1.45
CA ASP A 56 -1.49 -17.71 -2.80
C ASP A 56 -2.55 -16.73 -3.31
N GLN A 57 -3.79 -16.83 -2.80
CA GLN A 57 -4.88 -15.91 -3.11
C GLN A 57 -4.55 -14.45 -2.75
N LEU A 58 -3.56 -14.22 -1.88
CA LEU A 58 -3.07 -12.89 -1.51
C LEU A 58 -2.18 -12.25 -2.58
N LEU A 59 -1.74 -13.00 -3.59
CA LEU A 59 -0.89 -12.49 -4.67
C LEU A 59 -1.50 -11.27 -5.35
N ARG A 60 -2.81 -11.27 -5.64
CA ARG A 60 -3.48 -10.11 -6.25
C ARG A 60 -3.50 -8.89 -5.33
N THR A 61 -3.62 -9.11 -4.01
CA THR A 61 -3.56 -8.03 -3.02
C THR A 61 -2.16 -7.41 -2.98
N LEU A 62 -1.13 -8.26 -3.03
CA LEU A 62 0.26 -7.83 -3.03
C LEU A 62 0.65 -7.11 -4.33
N GLN A 63 0.26 -7.62 -5.49
CA GLN A 63 0.42 -6.95 -6.79
C GLN A 63 -0.20 -5.56 -6.81
N ARG A 64 -1.42 -5.41 -6.28
CA ARG A 64 -2.10 -4.11 -6.19
C ARG A 64 -1.31 -3.13 -5.31
N ARG A 65 -0.76 -3.59 -4.18
CA ARG A 65 0.08 -2.77 -3.30
C ARG A 65 1.38 -2.35 -3.98
N LEU A 66 2.11 -3.29 -4.59
CA LEU A 66 3.34 -2.96 -5.30
C LEU A 66 3.10 -1.97 -6.43
N LYS A 67 1.97 -2.06 -7.14
CA LYS A 67 1.61 -1.06 -8.16
C LYS A 67 1.46 0.35 -7.56
N ILE A 68 0.84 0.47 -6.39
CA ILE A 68 0.71 1.75 -5.67
C ILE A 68 2.11 2.24 -5.26
N TRP A 69 2.91 1.39 -4.64
CA TRP A 69 4.24 1.75 -4.17
C TRP A 69 5.20 2.14 -5.30
N ARG A 70 5.16 1.45 -6.44
CA ARG A 70 5.91 1.84 -7.64
C ARG A 70 5.46 3.21 -8.17
N LYS A 71 4.15 3.49 -8.14
CA LYS A 71 3.65 4.82 -8.52
C LYS A 71 4.17 5.90 -7.57
N GLU A 72 4.14 5.65 -6.25
CA GLU A 72 4.68 6.58 -5.25
C GLU A 72 6.19 6.80 -5.44
N LYS A 73 6.96 5.74 -5.65
CA LYS A 73 8.42 5.82 -5.85
C LYS A 73 8.75 6.54 -7.15
N ALA A 74 8.07 6.23 -8.24
CA ALA A 74 8.23 6.94 -9.52
C ALA A 74 7.84 8.42 -9.40
N HIS A 75 6.74 8.72 -8.70
CA HIS A 75 6.33 10.10 -8.45
C HIS A 75 7.39 10.85 -7.62
N ALA A 76 7.95 10.22 -6.59
CA ALA A 76 9.02 10.81 -5.79
C ALA A 76 10.30 11.04 -6.60
N MET A 77 10.62 10.16 -7.55
CA MET A 77 11.77 10.33 -8.46
C MET A 77 11.60 11.48 -9.45
N VAL A 78 10.38 11.69 -9.96
CA VAL A 78 10.10 12.72 -10.99
C VAL A 78 9.82 14.09 -10.36
N PHE A 79 9.09 14.13 -9.26
CA PHE A 79 8.57 15.36 -8.65
C PHE A 79 9.21 15.70 -7.30
N GLY A 80 10.12 14.87 -6.81
CA GLY A 80 10.63 14.94 -5.43
C GLY A 80 9.66 14.30 -4.42
N PRO A 81 10.13 14.02 -3.18
CA PRO A 81 9.25 13.54 -2.13
C PRO A 81 8.12 14.55 -1.92
N MET A 82 6.87 14.07 -1.89
CA MET A 82 5.74 14.91 -1.51
C MET A 82 5.96 15.29 -0.05
N HIS A 83 6.60 16.43 0.16
CA HIS A 83 7.07 16.91 1.46
C HIS A 83 5.85 17.05 2.37
N VAL A 84 5.62 16.08 3.25
CA VAL A 84 4.83 16.31 4.45
C VAL A 84 5.81 16.96 5.40
N GLU A 85 5.82 18.30 5.42
CA GLU A 85 6.59 19.05 6.40
C GLU A 85 6.21 18.52 7.80
N PRO A 86 7.19 18.12 8.64
CA PRO A 86 6.88 17.78 10.01
C PRO A 86 6.27 19.01 10.70
N PRO A 87 5.27 18.85 11.59
CA PRO A 87 4.72 19.96 12.36
C PRO A 87 5.88 20.70 13.02
N ILE A 88 5.98 22.00 12.75
CA ILE A 88 6.99 22.87 13.38
C ILE A 88 6.70 22.84 14.88
N GLU A 89 7.45 22.06 15.64
CA GLU A 89 7.38 22.11 17.10
C GLU A 89 7.88 23.49 17.53
N PRO A 90 7.07 24.28 18.25
CA PRO A 90 7.51 25.57 18.73
C PRO A 90 8.62 25.33 19.76
N MET A 91 9.87 25.59 19.35
CA MET A 91 10.99 25.64 20.28
C MET A 91 10.70 26.74 21.30
N ALA A 92 10.32 26.33 22.50
CA ALA A 92 10.21 27.20 23.66
C ALA A 92 11.62 27.69 24.04
N ASN A 93 11.77 29.01 24.13
CA ASN A 93 12.89 29.69 24.79
C ASN A 93 12.31 30.68 25.80
#